data_AF-A0A367AI58-F1
#
_entry.id   AF-A0A367AI58-F1
#
_cell.length_a   1.000
_cell.length_b   1.000
_cell.length_c   1.000
_cell.angle_alpha   90.00
_cell.angle_beta   90.00
_cell.angle_gamma   90.00
#
_symmetry.space_group_name_H-M   'P 1'
#
loop_
_entity.id
_entity.type
_entity.pdbx_description
1 polymer ?
#
loop_
_entity_poly.entity_id
_entity_poly.type
_entity_poly.pdbx_seq_one_letter_code
_entity_poly.pdbx_strand_id
1 'polypeptide(L)'
;MGSEDWSYEEHDWLPEAATITFVRGLTQREIGDLLRVDWETERRLTFDEAEETQDHRRDAHPVQMAERDDWVVVVEPNGYFSTQIEIVEELSRNGEAVSVFRNVNAVMNFVVARDGVMVRAFDPLLFDDEEGDPLPEEEGLPLGSEDADPHALALELARRLTGVPIDRSWLLGTPRSTWLTAGPPERDDADGPPRPVLRIRRPADDGGRLRAIAIELNRVEWTRVRRGECTDLTLLPDSHQAVVARLGRSVSEPVDVHGVAGEVVELLVRRTPEGVALQRL
;
A
#
# COMPACT_ATOMS: atom_id res chain seq x y z
N MET A 1 -10.84 1.25 33.18
CA MET A 1 -10.55 0.65 31.86
C MET A 1 -9.74 -0.60 32.15
N GLY A 2 -10.27 -1.77 31.83
CA GLY A 2 -9.47 -3.00 31.88
C GLY A 2 -8.39 -2.88 30.82
N SER A 3 -7.15 -3.23 31.15
CA SER A 3 -6.10 -3.41 30.17
C SER A 3 -6.52 -4.56 29.26
N GLU A 4 -6.86 -4.25 28.00
CA GLU A 4 -7.00 -5.28 26.98
C GLU A 4 -5.65 -5.99 26.83
N ASP A 5 -5.70 -7.32 26.88
CA ASP A 5 -4.52 -8.18 26.75
C ASP A 5 -4.23 -8.32 25.27
N TRP A 6 -3.18 -7.66 24.80
CA TRP A 6 -2.75 -7.69 23.39
C TRP A 6 -1.79 -8.85 23.11
N SER A 7 -1.79 -9.90 23.94
CA SER A 7 -0.91 -11.04 23.75
C SER A 7 -1.30 -11.89 22.54
N TYR A 8 -0.29 -12.57 22.00
CA TYR A 8 -0.37 -13.46 20.85
C TYR A 8 -1.39 -14.63 21.03
N GLU A 9 -1.64 -15.07 22.26
CA GLU A 9 -2.49 -16.25 22.52
C GLU A 9 -3.97 -16.03 22.17
N GLU A 10 -4.48 -14.79 22.27
CA GLU A 10 -5.88 -14.49 21.94
C GLU A 10 -6.16 -14.46 20.42
N HIS A 11 -5.10 -14.38 19.61
CA HIS A 11 -5.17 -14.09 18.16
C HIS A 11 -4.56 -15.15 17.25
N ASP A 12 -4.18 -16.31 17.81
CA ASP A 12 -3.64 -17.50 17.09
C ASP A 12 -4.59 -18.07 16.01
N TRP A 13 -5.81 -17.56 15.91
CA TRP A 13 -6.75 -17.94 14.87
C TRP A 13 -6.56 -17.17 13.56
N LEU A 14 -5.76 -16.12 13.54
CA LEU A 14 -5.57 -15.30 12.35
C LEU A 14 -4.77 -16.08 11.30
N PRO A 15 -5.18 -16.06 10.01
CA PRO A 15 -4.42 -16.72 8.95
C PRO A 15 -2.96 -16.28 8.93
N GLU A 16 -2.07 -17.20 8.59
CA GLU A 16 -0.63 -16.90 8.46
C GLU A 16 -0.38 -15.89 7.34
N ALA A 17 -1.22 -15.88 6.30
CA ALA A 17 -1.16 -14.91 5.21
C ALA A 17 -2.54 -14.50 4.70
N ALA A 18 -2.85 -13.22 4.79
CA ALA A 18 -4.08 -12.64 4.26
C ALA A 18 -3.94 -11.13 4.09
N THR A 19 -4.71 -10.57 3.16
CA THR A 19 -5.08 -9.15 3.19
C THR A 19 -6.57 -9.02 3.48
N ILE A 20 -6.91 -8.12 4.39
CA ILE A 20 -8.29 -7.76 4.72
C ILE A 20 -8.45 -6.26 4.45
N THR A 21 -9.31 -5.93 3.49
CA THR A 21 -9.53 -4.55 3.06
C THR A 21 -10.98 -4.16 3.26
N PHE A 22 -11.22 -3.08 3.98
CA PHE A 22 -12.53 -2.48 4.14
C PHE A 22 -12.64 -1.35 3.15
N VAL A 23 -13.68 -1.37 2.30
CA VAL A 23 -13.92 -0.34 1.29
C VAL A 23 -15.30 0.27 1.48
N ARG A 24 -15.37 1.60 1.61
CA ARG A 24 -16.60 2.38 1.68
C ARG A 24 -16.69 3.34 0.51
N GLY A 25 -17.88 3.43 -0.09
CA GLY A 25 -18.15 4.33 -1.23
C GLY A 25 -18.06 3.67 -2.60
N LEU A 26 -17.64 2.41 -2.68
CA LEU A 26 -17.71 1.58 -3.90
C LEU A 26 -18.59 0.36 -3.66
N THR A 27 -19.31 -0.05 -4.70
CA THR A 27 -20.07 -1.30 -4.70
C THR A 27 -19.15 -2.50 -4.88
N GLN A 28 -19.61 -3.69 -4.48
CA GLN A 28 -18.90 -4.95 -4.72
C GLN A 28 -18.54 -5.14 -6.20
N ARG A 29 -19.41 -4.70 -7.12
CA ARG A 29 -19.16 -4.77 -8.56
C ARG A 29 -18.00 -3.87 -8.98
N GLU A 30 -17.98 -2.62 -8.53
CA GLU A 30 -16.90 -1.68 -8.84
C GLU A 30 -15.56 -2.13 -8.26
N ILE A 31 -15.58 -2.70 -7.05
CA ILE A 31 -14.40 -3.28 -6.42
C ILE A 31 -13.90 -4.47 -7.23
N GLY A 32 -14.77 -5.43 -7.57
CA GLY A 32 -14.36 -6.58 -8.37
C GLY A 32 -13.85 -6.21 -9.75
N ASP A 33 -14.43 -5.19 -10.40
CA ASP A 33 -13.94 -4.67 -11.68
C ASP A 33 -12.55 -4.01 -11.54
N LEU A 34 -12.27 -3.30 -10.43
CA LEU A 34 -10.94 -2.77 -10.09
C LEU A 34 -9.91 -3.88 -9.85
N LEU A 35 -10.29 -4.91 -9.10
CA LEU A 35 -9.47 -6.09 -8.77
C LEU A 35 -9.42 -7.12 -9.91
N ARG A 36 -10.10 -6.83 -11.03
CA ARG A 36 -10.15 -7.66 -12.24
C ARG A 36 -10.59 -9.10 -11.97
N VAL A 37 -11.56 -9.27 -11.07
CA VAL A 37 -12.10 -10.60 -10.78
C VAL A 37 -12.82 -11.16 -12.01
N ASP A 38 -12.66 -12.45 -12.24
CA ASP A 38 -13.44 -13.20 -13.20
C ASP A 38 -14.79 -13.54 -12.58
N TRP A 39 -15.80 -12.74 -12.93
CA TRP A 39 -17.16 -12.89 -12.43
C TRP A 39 -17.80 -14.25 -12.76
N GLU A 40 -17.31 -14.98 -13.77
CA GLU A 40 -17.83 -16.31 -14.12
C GLU A 40 -17.36 -17.40 -13.15
N THR A 41 -16.36 -17.10 -12.32
CA THR A 41 -15.77 -18.06 -11.37
C THR A 41 -16.43 -18.05 -9.98
N GLU A 42 -17.55 -17.35 -9.80
CA GLU A 42 -18.17 -17.18 -8.48
C GLU A 42 -18.41 -18.52 -7.77
N ARG A 43 -17.93 -18.60 -6.52
CA ARG A 43 -18.21 -19.70 -5.59
C ARG A 43 -18.45 -19.17 -4.20
N ARG A 44 -19.17 -19.92 -3.38
CA ARG A 44 -19.30 -19.66 -1.93
C ARG A 44 -18.32 -20.55 -1.20
N LEU A 45 -17.25 -19.96 -0.65
CA LEU A 45 -16.15 -20.70 -0.01
C LEU A 45 -15.83 -20.11 1.36
N THR A 46 -15.42 -20.94 2.31
CA THR A 46 -14.73 -20.49 3.54
C THR A 46 -13.36 -19.89 3.20
N PHE A 47 -12.62 -19.41 4.20
CA PHE A 47 -11.26 -18.91 3.97
C PHE A 47 -10.34 -20.03 3.46
N ASP A 48 -10.28 -21.15 4.19
CA ASP A 48 -9.42 -22.29 3.85
C ASP A 48 -9.76 -22.87 2.47
N GLU A 49 -11.06 -23.02 2.16
CA GLU A 49 -11.50 -23.49 0.85
C GLU A 49 -11.11 -22.51 -0.28
N ALA A 50 -11.11 -21.20 -0.01
CA ALA A 50 -10.68 -20.21 -0.99
C ALA A 50 -9.17 -20.27 -1.21
N GLU A 51 -8.38 -20.35 -0.14
CA GLU A 51 -6.92 -20.52 -0.20
C GLU A 51 -6.53 -21.76 -1.02
N GLU A 52 -7.24 -22.88 -0.86
CA GLU A 52 -7.03 -24.10 -1.65
C GLU A 52 -7.26 -23.92 -3.17
N THR A 53 -8.03 -22.90 -3.59
CA THR A 53 -8.25 -22.62 -5.02
C THR A 53 -7.13 -21.85 -5.69
N GLN A 54 -6.17 -21.35 -4.92
CA GLN A 54 -5.03 -20.58 -5.41
C GLN A 54 -4.13 -21.44 -6.32
N ASP A 55 -3.87 -20.96 -7.54
CA ASP A 55 -2.98 -21.62 -8.50
C ASP A 55 -2.04 -20.60 -9.15
N HIS A 56 -0.87 -20.42 -8.54
CA HIS A 56 0.20 -19.55 -9.06
C HIS A 56 0.69 -19.92 -10.45
N ARG A 57 0.49 -21.16 -10.92
CA ARG A 57 0.93 -21.55 -12.27
C ARG A 57 -0.03 -21.07 -13.35
N ARG A 58 -1.23 -20.67 -12.94
CA ARG A 58 -2.31 -20.22 -13.82
C ARG A 58 -2.75 -18.80 -13.50
N ASP A 59 -1.99 -18.11 -12.66
CA ASP A 59 -2.31 -16.78 -12.14
C ASP A 59 -3.74 -16.75 -11.61
N ALA A 60 -4.14 -17.74 -10.81
CA ALA A 60 -5.51 -17.82 -10.29
C ALA A 60 -5.49 -17.56 -8.79
N HIS A 61 -5.94 -16.36 -8.40
CA HIS A 61 -5.90 -15.89 -7.03
C HIS A 61 -7.31 -15.68 -6.48
N PRO A 62 -7.68 -16.27 -5.34
CA PRO A 62 -8.99 -16.07 -4.74
C PRO A 62 -9.13 -14.65 -4.18
N VAL A 63 -10.26 -14.00 -4.48
CA VAL A 63 -10.70 -12.75 -3.86
C VAL A 63 -12.10 -12.98 -3.32
N GLN A 64 -12.26 -12.84 -2.01
CA GLN A 64 -13.54 -12.91 -1.36
C GLN A 64 -14.09 -11.52 -1.09
N MET A 65 -15.41 -11.34 -1.23
CA MET A 65 -16.07 -10.08 -0.90
C MET A 65 -17.36 -10.33 -0.13
N ALA A 66 -17.61 -9.50 0.89
CA ALA A 66 -18.84 -9.50 1.66
C ALA A 66 -19.23 -8.09 2.09
N GLU A 67 -20.50 -7.73 1.93
CA GLU A 67 -21.05 -6.48 2.45
C GLU A 67 -21.26 -6.59 3.97
N ARG A 68 -20.80 -5.58 4.72
CA ARG A 68 -21.02 -5.41 6.16
C ARG A 68 -21.30 -3.93 6.46
N ASP A 69 -22.51 -3.64 6.88
CA ASP A 69 -22.98 -2.26 7.11
C ASP A 69 -22.75 -1.39 5.86
N ASP A 70 -22.05 -0.27 5.99
CA ASP A 70 -21.72 0.63 4.87
C ASP A 70 -20.40 0.27 4.15
N TRP A 71 -19.82 -0.90 4.46
CA TRP A 71 -18.54 -1.36 3.94
C TRP A 71 -18.67 -2.62 3.09
N VAL A 72 -17.83 -2.74 2.07
CA VAL A 72 -17.49 -4.01 1.44
C VAL A 72 -16.16 -4.48 2.02
N VAL A 73 -16.14 -5.66 2.63
CA VAL A 73 -14.92 -6.28 3.12
C VAL A 73 -14.39 -7.24 2.06
N VAL A 74 -13.18 -6.97 1.59
CA VAL A 74 -12.41 -7.80 0.66
C VAL A 74 -11.43 -8.63 1.47
N VAL A 75 -11.35 -9.93 1.19
CA VAL A 75 -10.37 -10.84 1.79
C VAL A 75 -9.61 -11.54 0.67
N GLU A 76 -8.29 -11.39 0.69
CA GLU A 76 -7.37 -12.00 -0.26
C GLU A 76 -6.47 -12.98 0.51
N PRO A 77 -6.67 -14.30 0.41
CA PRO A 77 -5.71 -15.28 0.91
C PRO A 77 -4.31 -14.97 0.37
N ASN A 78 -3.31 -14.94 1.25
CA ASN A 78 -1.92 -14.55 0.97
C ASN A 78 -1.66 -13.11 0.44
N GLY A 79 -2.71 -12.35 0.09
CA GLY A 79 -2.63 -10.95 -0.33
C GLY A 79 -2.09 -10.73 -1.76
N TYR A 80 -2.70 -9.80 -2.50
CA TYR A 80 -2.27 -9.49 -3.88
C TYR A 80 -2.43 -8.02 -4.24
N PHE A 81 -3.67 -7.59 -4.43
CA PHE A 81 -3.97 -6.26 -4.94
C PHE A 81 -3.90 -5.23 -3.82
N SER A 82 -4.59 -5.48 -2.71
CA SER A 82 -4.73 -4.48 -1.64
C SER A 82 -3.50 -4.37 -0.73
N THR A 83 -2.40 -5.02 -1.08
CA THR A 83 -1.08 -4.77 -0.48
C THR A 83 -0.38 -3.56 -1.11
N GLN A 84 -0.82 -3.15 -2.32
CA GLN A 84 -0.29 -2.00 -3.05
C GLN A 84 -1.06 -0.73 -2.68
N ILE A 85 -0.34 0.29 -2.19
CA ILE A 85 -0.90 1.57 -1.79
C ILE A 85 -1.75 2.17 -2.92
N GLU A 86 -1.29 2.07 -4.18
CA GLU A 86 -2.00 2.62 -5.33
C GLU A 86 -3.38 1.98 -5.54
N ILE A 87 -3.52 0.70 -5.21
CA ILE A 87 -4.82 0.01 -5.28
C ILE A 87 -5.71 0.46 -4.12
N VAL A 88 -5.15 0.61 -2.91
CA VAL A 88 -5.91 1.09 -1.75
C VAL A 88 -6.41 2.53 -1.98
N GLU A 89 -5.59 3.38 -2.61
CA GLU A 89 -6.00 4.71 -3.08
C GLU A 89 -7.18 4.62 -4.05
N GLU A 90 -7.09 3.81 -5.11
CA GLU A 90 -8.18 3.64 -6.08
C GLU A 90 -9.46 3.07 -5.45
N LEU A 91 -9.34 2.15 -4.49
CA LEU A 91 -10.48 1.63 -3.73
C LEU A 91 -11.14 2.73 -2.87
N SER A 92 -10.37 3.71 -2.40
CA SER A 92 -10.87 4.84 -1.60
C SER A 92 -11.42 6.01 -2.42
N ARG A 93 -11.40 5.97 -3.77
CA ARG A 93 -11.66 7.15 -4.63
C ARG A 93 -12.96 7.90 -4.39
N ASN A 94 -13.97 7.25 -3.81
CA ASN A 94 -15.29 7.82 -3.49
C ASN A 94 -15.65 7.69 -2.00
N GLY A 95 -14.65 7.52 -1.14
CA GLY A 95 -14.86 7.32 0.30
C GLY A 95 -13.57 6.96 1.01
N GLU A 96 -13.51 5.75 1.56
CA GLU A 96 -12.41 5.34 2.44
C GLU A 96 -12.06 3.88 2.22
N ALA A 97 -10.77 3.56 2.27
CA ALA A 97 -10.27 2.20 2.28
C ALA A 97 -9.28 2.00 3.43
N VAL A 98 -9.42 0.89 4.15
CA VAL A 98 -8.49 0.47 5.21
C VAL A 98 -8.01 -0.94 4.87
N SER A 99 -6.71 -1.13 4.69
CA SER A 99 -6.10 -2.41 4.33
C SER A 99 -5.18 -2.90 5.44
N VAL A 100 -5.33 -4.17 5.81
CA VAL A 100 -4.47 -4.87 6.76
C VAL A 100 -3.89 -6.10 6.07
N PHE A 101 -2.58 -6.16 5.93
CA PHE A 101 -1.87 -7.26 5.29
C PHE A 101 -0.86 -7.90 6.24
N ARG A 102 -0.76 -9.22 6.17
CA ARG A 102 0.39 -9.99 6.64
C ARG A 102 0.66 -11.19 5.73
N ASN A 103 1.88 -11.71 5.80
CA ASN A 103 2.22 -13.01 5.20
C ASN A 103 3.12 -13.88 6.10
N VAL A 104 3.40 -15.09 5.61
CA VAL A 104 4.28 -16.09 6.25
C VAL A 104 5.72 -15.63 6.44
N ASN A 105 6.16 -14.61 5.67
CA ASN A 105 7.51 -14.03 5.75
C ASN A 105 7.59 -12.89 6.77
N ALA A 106 6.55 -12.72 7.60
CA ALA A 106 6.42 -11.62 8.57
C ALA A 106 6.47 -10.22 7.93
N VAL A 107 6.11 -10.11 6.65
CA VAL A 107 5.86 -8.80 6.02
C VAL A 107 4.46 -8.38 6.40
N MET A 108 4.31 -7.16 6.92
CA MET A 108 3.02 -6.59 7.27
C MET A 108 2.85 -5.20 6.65
N ASN A 109 1.60 -4.81 6.40
CA ASN A 109 1.30 -3.47 5.94
C ASN A 109 -0.08 -3.04 6.45
N PHE A 110 -0.16 -1.83 6.96
CA PHE A 110 -1.40 -1.15 7.30
C PHE A 110 -1.52 0.11 6.47
N VAL A 111 -2.62 0.28 5.75
CA VAL A 111 -2.84 1.45 4.88
C VAL A 111 -4.24 1.99 5.10
N VAL A 112 -4.35 3.31 5.26
CA VAL A 112 -5.60 4.05 5.21
C VAL A 112 -5.52 5.03 4.05
N ALA A 113 -6.53 4.99 3.18
CA ALA A 113 -6.71 5.96 2.11
C ALA A 113 -8.11 6.57 2.16
N ARG A 114 -8.20 7.86 1.83
CA ARG A 114 -9.44 8.63 1.80
C ARG A 114 -9.50 9.43 0.51
N ASP A 115 -10.63 9.36 -0.18
CA ASP A 115 -10.91 10.10 -1.41
C ASP A 115 -9.78 9.99 -2.46
N GLY A 116 -9.19 8.81 -2.59
CA GLY A 116 -8.13 8.55 -3.58
C GLY A 116 -6.71 8.87 -3.11
N VAL A 117 -6.50 9.18 -1.83
CA VAL A 117 -5.19 9.59 -1.30
C VAL A 117 -4.86 8.81 -0.04
N MET A 118 -3.66 8.22 0.01
CA MET A 118 -3.14 7.61 1.22
C MET A 118 -2.92 8.67 2.32
N VAL A 119 -3.52 8.45 3.48
CA VAL A 119 -3.44 9.36 4.64
C VAL A 119 -2.60 8.82 5.78
N ARG A 120 -2.43 7.49 5.85
CA ARG A 120 -1.64 6.80 6.86
C ARG A 120 -1.15 5.47 6.30
N ALA A 121 0.14 5.16 6.47
CA ALA A 121 0.68 3.85 6.20
C ALA A 121 1.83 3.50 7.15
N PHE A 122 1.97 2.24 7.53
CA PHE A 122 3.08 1.75 8.34
C PHE A 122 3.14 0.21 8.29
N ASP A 123 4.29 -0.35 8.67
CA ASP A 123 4.43 -1.78 8.99
C ASP A 123 4.05 -2.01 10.47
N PRO A 124 2.97 -2.75 10.80
CA PRO A 124 2.59 -3.01 12.19
C PRO A 124 3.63 -3.74 13.04
N LEU A 125 4.47 -4.58 12.43
CA LEU A 125 5.49 -5.37 13.11
C LEU A 125 6.72 -4.52 13.45
N LEU A 126 7.21 -3.72 12.50
CA LEU A 126 8.45 -2.95 12.68
C LEU A 126 8.21 -1.53 13.19
N PHE A 127 7.11 -0.91 12.75
CA PHE A 127 6.70 0.43 13.14
C PHE A 127 7.82 1.50 13.02
N ASP A 128 8.71 1.36 12.03
CA ASP A 128 9.87 2.22 11.80
C ASP A 128 9.78 3.08 10.52
N ASP A 129 8.96 2.67 9.55
CA ASP A 129 8.70 3.36 8.27
C ASP A 129 7.26 3.91 8.19
N GLU A 130 6.93 4.80 9.13
CA GLU A 130 5.63 5.46 9.21
C GLU A 130 5.44 6.58 8.18
N GLU A 131 4.34 6.56 7.43
CA GLU A 131 3.90 7.63 6.54
C GLU A 131 2.56 8.21 6.99
N GLY A 132 2.40 9.53 6.84
CA GLY A 132 1.21 10.25 7.29
C GLY A 132 1.20 10.59 8.79
N ASP A 133 0.28 11.47 9.19
CA ASP A 133 0.11 11.84 10.61
C ASP A 133 -0.68 10.74 11.34
N PRO A 134 -0.35 10.43 12.61
CA PRO A 134 -1.11 9.49 13.42
C PRO A 134 -2.60 9.84 13.49
N LEU A 135 -3.45 8.82 13.33
CA LEU A 135 -4.89 8.95 13.39
C LEU A 135 -5.38 8.98 14.85
N PRO A 136 -6.46 9.71 15.17
CA PRO A 136 -7.06 9.69 16.51
C PRO A 136 -7.40 8.28 17.01
N GLU A 137 -7.76 7.37 16.12
CA GLU A 137 -8.10 5.98 16.42
C GLU A 137 -6.90 5.15 16.92
N GLU A 138 -5.67 5.61 16.66
CA GLU A 138 -4.44 5.01 17.18
C GLU A 138 -4.26 5.25 18.69
N GLU A 139 -4.99 6.21 19.29
CA GLU A 139 -4.80 6.60 20.67
C GLU A 139 -4.99 5.41 21.64
N GLY A 140 -3.95 5.15 22.44
CA GLY A 140 -3.93 4.09 23.44
C GLY A 140 -3.64 2.68 22.89
N LEU A 141 -3.42 2.51 21.58
CA LEU A 141 -2.90 1.26 21.04
C LEU A 141 -1.37 1.19 21.22
N PRO A 142 -0.82 0.08 21.75
CA PRO A 142 0.62 -0.08 21.88
C PRO A 142 1.28 -0.49 20.53
N LEU A 143 1.04 0.28 19.46
CA LEU A 143 1.66 0.05 18.15
C LEU A 143 3.19 0.10 18.26
N GLY A 144 3.87 -0.84 17.60
CA GLY A 144 5.34 -0.99 17.68
C GLY A 144 5.85 -1.58 19.00
N SER A 145 4.98 -2.02 19.92
CA SER A 145 5.41 -2.71 21.14
C SER A 145 5.81 -4.16 20.87
N GLU A 146 6.99 -4.56 21.36
CA GLU A 146 7.47 -5.95 21.27
C GLU A 146 6.60 -6.95 22.04
N ASP A 147 5.85 -6.49 23.04
CA ASP A 147 5.01 -7.31 23.91
C ASP A 147 3.57 -7.50 23.38
N ALA A 148 3.23 -6.88 22.25
CA ALA A 148 1.90 -6.93 21.66
C ALA A 148 1.90 -7.66 20.32
N ASP A 149 0.79 -8.32 19.98
CA ASP A 149 0.58 -8.89 18.65
C ASP A 149 0.29 -7.76 17.65
N PRO A 150 1.22 -7.49 16.70
CA PRO A 150 1.07 -6.37 15.77
C PRO A 150 -0.12 -6.54 14.81
N HIS A 151 -0.49 -7.79 14.49
CA HIS A 151 -1.61 -8.06 13.61
C HIS A 151 -2.95 -7.88 14.33
N ALA A 152 -3.03 -8.28 15.59
CA ALA A 152 -4.19 -7.99 16.44
C ALA A 152 -4.41 -6.48 16.57
N LEU A 153 -3.34 -5.71 16.80
CA LEU A 153 -3.41 -4.25 16.87
C LEU A 153 -3.85 -3.61 15.55
N ALA A 154 -3.35 -4.09 14.41
CA ALA A 154 -3.75 -3.61 13.10
C ALA A 154 -5.24 -3.86 12.81
N LEU A 155 -5.76 -5.04 13.18
CA LEU A 155 -7.20 -5.34 13.06
C LEU A 155 -8.05 -4.54 14.03
N GLU A 156 -7.57 -4.29 15.26
CA GLU A 156 -8.25 -3.40 16.19
C GLU A 156 -8.32 -1.97 15.64
N LEU A 157 -7.23 -1.45 15.10
CA LEU A 157 -7.22 -0.13 14.48
C LEU A 157 -8.20 -0.07 13.30
N ALA A 158 -8.21 -1.11 12.45
CA ALA A 158 -9.19 -1.22 11.37
C ALA A 158 -10.63 -1.24 11.91
N ARG A 159 -10.90 -1.96 13.01
CA ARG A 159 -12.21 -1.97 13.67
C ARG A 159 -12.59 -0.59 14.21
N ARG A 160 -11.65 0.16 14.81
CA ARG A 160 -11.91 1.53 15.31
C ARG A 160 -12.26 2.50 14.19
N LEU A 161 -11.55 2.42 13.06
CA LEU A 161 -11.77 3.27 11.89
C LEU A 161 -13.09 2.96 11.18
N THR A 162 -13.42 1.67 11.05
CA THR A 162 -14.52 1.22 10.20
C THR A 162 -15.81 0.98 10.98
N GLY A 163 -15.70 0.68 12.28
CA GLY A 163 -16.79 0.14 13.09
C GLY A 163 -17.12 -1.33 12.81
N VAL A 164 -16.42 -1.99 11.87
CA VAL A 164 -16.73 -3.34 11.39
C VAL A 164 -15.87 -4.37 12.13
N PRO A 165 -16.46 -5.24 12.97
CA PRO A 165 -15.72 -6.29 13.65
C PRO A 165 -15.41 -7.46 12.70
N ILE A 166 -14.17 -7.95 12.80
CA ILE A 166 -13.72 -9.20 12.18
C ILE A 166 -13.36 -10.16 13.30
N ASP A 167 -14.11 -11.26 13.38
CA ASP A 167 -13.87 -12.34 14.33
C ASP A 167 -13.55 -13.65 13.61
N ARG A 168 -13.09 -14.65 14.37
CA ARG A 168 -12.73 -15.98 13.88
C ARG A 168 -13.85 -16.65 13.09
N SER A 169 -15.08 -16.60 13.61
CA SER A 169 -16.22 -17.29 12.99
C SER A 169 -16.58 -16.64 11.67
N TRP A 170 -16.50 -15.31 11.60
CA TRP A 170 -16.67 -14.60 10.37
C TRP A 170 -15.53 -14.98 9.42
N LEU A 171 -14.28 -14.64 9.74
CA LEU A 171 -13.15 -14.76 8.79
C LEU A 171 -12.99 -16.20 8.27
N LEU A 172 -12.86 -17.18 9.16
CA LEU A 172 -12.53 -18.55 8.77
C LEU A 172 -13.77 -19.37 8.45
N GLY A 173 -14.81 -19.26 9.26
CA GLY A 173 -15.92 -20.21 9.27
C GLY A 173 -17.10 -19.88 8.35
N THR A 174 -17.20 -18.63 7.87
CA THR A 174 -18.36 -18.18 7.09
C THR A 174 -18.07 -18.24 5.60
N PRO A 175 -18.77 -19.09 4.82
CA PRO A 175 -18.62 -19.09 3.38
C PRO A 175 -19.09 -17.75 2.80
N ARG A 176 -18.29 -17.14 1.94
CA ARG A 176 -18.57 -15.85 1.27
C ARG A 176 -18.34 -15.95 -0.22
N SER A 177 -18.87 -14.99 -0.98
CA SER A 177 -18.70 -15.01 -2.43
C SER A 177 -17.23 -14.75 -2.76
N THR A 178 -16.67 -15.68 -3.54
CA THR A 178 -15.28 -15.76 -3.92
C THR A 178 -15.20 -15.83 -5.43
N TRP A 179 -14.30 -15.07 -6.01
CA TRP A 179 -13.94 -15.10 -7.42
C TRP A 179 -12.45 -15.32 -7.56
N LEU A 180 -12.02 -15.71 -8.76
CA LEU A 180 -10.61 -15.78 -9.13
C LEU A 180 -10.22 -14.50 -9.86
N THR A 181 -8.99 -14.06 -9.69
CA THR A 181 -8.37 -12.97 -10.47
C THR A 181 -6.99 -13.40 -10.95
N ALA A 182 -6.53 -12.81 -12.04
CA ALA A 182 -5.17 -12.94 -12.58
C ALA A 182 -4.09 -12.42 -11.61
N GLY A 183 -4.49 -11.80 -10.50
CA GLY A 183 -3.60 -11.02 -9.66
C GLY A 183 -3.22 -9.69 -10.32
N PRO A 184 -2.55 -8.80 -9.59
CA PRO A 184 -1.90 -7.68 -10.23
C PRO A 184 -0.85 -8.23 -11.20
N PRO A 185 -0.57 -7.55 -12.33
CA PRO A 185 0.55 -7.96 -13.18
C PRO A 185 1.80 -8.10 -12.30
N GLU A 186 2.50 -9.24 -12.42
CA GLU A 186 3.72 -9.50 -11.63
C GLU A 186 4.61 -8.26 -11.66
N ARG A 187 4.83 -7.66 -10.48
CA ARG A 187 6.09 -6.97 -10.24
C ARG A 187 7.11 -8.11 -10.22
N ASP A 188 8.20 -8.05 -11.01
CA ASP A 188 9.24 -9.11 -11.09
C ASP A 188 9.87 -9.51 -9.72
N ASP A 189 9.41 -8.92 -8.61
CA ASP A 189 10.02 -8.94 -7.30
C ASP A 189 8.93 -9.18 -6.23
N ALA A 190 8.21 -10.31 -6.27
CA ALA A 190 7.19 -10.64 -5.26
C ALA A 190 7.72 -10.66 -3.79
N ASP A 191 9.05 -10.67 -3.62
CA ASP A 191 9.77 -10.56 -2.34
C ASP A 191 10.57 -9.25 -2.17
N GLY A 192 10.44 -8.29 -3.09
CA GLY A 192 11.20 -7.04 -3.11
C GLY A 192 10.42 -5.84 -2.58
N PRO A 193 11.07 -4.87 -1.91
CA PRO A 193 10.43 -3.60 -1.60
C PRO A 193 9.93 -2.93 -2.89
N PRO A 194 8.86 -2.12 -2.82
CA PRO A 194 8.30 -1.46 -4.00
C PRO A 194 9.39 -0.76 -4.81
N ARG A 195 9.41 -0.99 -6.13
CA ARG A 195 10.28 -0.21 -7.03
C ARG A 195 9.91 1.26 -6.87
N PRO A 196 10.87 2.17 -6.62
CA PRO A 196 10.55 3.58 -6.50
C PRO A 196 9.98 4.08 -7.84
N VAL A 197 8.68 4.41 -7.85
CA VAL A 197 8.02 5.08 -8.95
C VAL A 197 7.97 6.56 -8.61
N LEU A 198 8.60 7.39 -9.45
CA LEU A 198 8.52 8.84 -9.29
C LEU A 198 7.28 9.34 -10.03
N ARG A 199 6.25 9.76 -9.28
CA ARG A 199 5.07 10.45 -9.83
C ARG A 199 5.28 11.95 -9.80
N ILE A 200 5.24 12.58 -10.97
CA ILE A 200 5.37 14.04 -11.09
C ILE A 200 4.04 14.60 -11.56
N ARG A 201 3.39 15.41 -10.71
CA ARG A 201 2.21 16.21 -11.10
C ARG A 201 2.65 17.58 -11.58
N ARG A 202 2.33 17.94 -12.82
CA ARG A 202 2.69 19.26 -13.37
C ARG A 202 1.84 20.37 -12.72
N PRO A 203 2.44 21.43 -12.15
CA PRO A 203 1.69 22.61 -11.71
C PRO A 203 0.99 23.30 -12.88
N ALA A 204 -0.18 23.89 -12.62
CA ALA A 204 -1.05 24.43 -13.67
C ALA A 204 -0.45 25.60 -14.47
N ASP A 205 0.53 26.33 -13.93
CA ASP A 205 0.92 27.67 -14.41
C ASP A 205 2.43 27.87 -14.62
N ASP A 206 3.07 26.99 -15.41
CA ASP A 206 4.47 27.22 -15.77
C ASP A 206 4.75 26.66 -17.17
N GLY A 207 4.82 27.54 -18.17
CA GLY A 207 5.33 27.24 -19.52
C GLY A 207 6.82 26.84 -19.57
N GLY A 208 7.40 26.40 -18.44
CA GLY A 208 8.78 25.95 -18.31
C GLY A 208 8.94 24.46 -18.60
N ARG A 209 10.13 24.07 -19.08
CA ARG A 209 10.55 22.66 -19.13
C ARG A 209 10.87 22.19 -17.72
N LEU A 210 10.21 21.12 -17.27
CA LEU A 210 10.59 20.41 -16.05
C LEU A 210 11.81 19.54 -16.32
N ARG A 211 12.80 19.59 -15.43
CA ARG A 211 13.93 18.65 -15.42
C ARG A 211 13.84 17.88 -14.11
N ALA A 212 13.58 16.58 -14.19
CA ALA A 212 13.68 15.69 -13.04
C ALA A 212 15.13 15.26 -12.86
N ILE A 213 15.68 15.43 -11.65
CA ILE A 213 16.97 14.87 -11.26
C ILE A 213 16.67 13.80 -10.22
N ALA A 214 16.84 12.54 -10.60
CA ALA A 214 16.80 11.44 -9.63
C ALA A 214 18.14 11.42 -8.91
N ILE A 215 18.12 11.82 -7.64
CA ILE A 215 19.24 11.60 -6.71
C ILE A 215 18.91 10.30 -5.97
N GLU A 216 19.83 9.35 -5.98
CA GLU A 216 19.70 8.07 -5.26
C GLU A 216 19.48 8.39 -3.76
N LEU A 217 18.23 8.36 -3.28
CA LEU A 217 17.86 8.66 -1.90
C LEU A 217 16.64 7.85 -1.46
N ASN A 218 16.74 7.23 -0.28
CA ASN A 218 15.63 6.72 0.54
C ASN A 218 14.80 7.85 1.20
N ARG A 219 14.76 9.05 0.61
CA ARG A 219 13.90 10.17 1.03
C ARG A 219 13.90 11.26 -0.05
N VAL A 220 12.72 11.64 -0.54
CA VAL A 220 12.55 12.73 -1.52
C VAL A 220 12.16 14.01 -0.77
N GLU A 221 12.97 15.06 -0.88
CA GLU A 221 12.57 16.42 -0.49
C GLU A 221 12.44 17.32 -1.73
N TRP A 222 11.45 18.21 -1.70
CA TRP A 222 11.08 19.07 -2.81
C TRP A 222 11.94 20.34 -2.87
N THR A 223 12.37 20.77 -4.07
CA THR A 223 12.93 22.13 -4.25
C THR A 223 12.46 22.76 -5.56
N ARG A 224 12.08 24.03 -5.50
CA ARG A 224 11.69 24.84 -6.66
C ARG A 224 12.93 25.31 -7.43
N VAL A 225 13.21 24.70 -8.58
CA VAL A 225 14.32 25.13 -9.44
C VAL A 225 13.83 26.24 -10.38
N ARG A 226 14.41 27.45 -10.26
CA ARG A 226 14.26 28.50 -11.28
C ARG A 226 15.35 28.39 -12.35
N ARG A 227 15.00 28.79 -13.56
CA ARG A 227 15.81 28.68 -14.77
C ARG A 227 17.13 29.46 -14.64
N GLY A 228 18.26 28.75 -14.73
CA GLY A 228 19.55 29.36 -15.13
C GLY A 228 20.68 29.39 -14.10
N GLU A 229 20.49 28.94 -12.87
CA GLU A 229 21.59 28.86 -11.89
C GLU A 229 21.78 27.41 -11.42
N CYS A 230 22.92 26.83 -11.77
CA CYS A 230 23.44 25.66 -11.10
C CYS A 230 24.44 26.18 -10.07
N THR A 231 24.03 26.33 -8.81
CA THR A 231 24.95 26.56 -7.71
C THR A 231 24.35 26.11 -6.37
N ASP A 232 25.11 25.24 -5.70
CA ASP A 232 25.10 24.86 -4.28
C ASP A 232 23.78 24.67 -3.52
N LEU A 233 23.48 23.39 -3.26
CA LEU A 233 22.50 22.94 -2.27
C LEU A 233 22.89 23.46 -0.88
N THR A 234 22.09 24.37 -0.32
CA THR A 234 22.24 24.85 1.06
C THR A 234 21.33 24.02 1.97
N LEU A 235 21.93 23.30 2.92
CA LEU A 235 21.26 22.56 3.98
C LEU A 235 20.57 23.54 4.96
N LEU A 236 19.30 23.29 5.31
CA LEU A 236 18.69 23.88 6.50
C LEU A 236 19.01 22.98 7.71
N PRO A 237 19.38 23.56 8.87
CA PRO A 237 19.63 22.80 10.08
C PRO A 237 18.29 22.43 10.74
N ASP A 238 18.25 21.25 11.35
CA ASP A 238 17.23 20.77 12.31
C ASP A 238 16.22 19.73 11.79
N SER A 239 16.74 18.58 11.35
CA SER A 239 16.14 17.29 11.72
C SER A 239 17.16 16.17 11.52
N HIS A 240 17.49 15.50 12.62
CA HIS A 240 18.52 14.48 12.72
C HIS A 240 18.07 13.20 12.02
N GLN A 241 18.69 12.86 10.89
CA GLN A 241 19.36 11.58 10.62
C GLN A 241 20.00 11.64 9.23
N ALA A 242 21.33 11.55 9.21
CA ALA A 242 22.18 11.68 8.04
C ALA A 242 22.74 10.32 7.63
N VAL A 243 22.72 9.99 6.34
CA VAL A 243 23.76 9.15 5.73
C VAL A 243 24.19 9.78 4.40
N VAL A 244 25.46 10.18 4.36
CA VAL A 244 26.18 10.68 3.19
C VAL A 244 26.74 9.48 2.43
N ALA A 245 26.43 9.36 1.14
CA ALA A 245 27.24 8.60 0.20
C ALA A 245 27.77 9.54 -0.89
N ARG A 246 29.08 9.81 -0.82
CA ARG A 246 29.84 10.54 -1.83
C ARG A 246 30.27 9.56 -2.92
N LEU A 247 29.63 9.56 -4.08
CA LEU A 247 30.17 8.93 -5.28
C LEU A 247 29.95 9.84 -6.51
N GLY A 248 31.06 10.26 -7.12
CA GLY A 248 31.09 11.13 -8.29
C GLY A 248 30.73 10.42 -9.58
N ARG A 249 29.47 9.99 -9.73
CA ARG A 249 28.92 9.57 -11.03
C ARG A 249 27.67 10.35 -11.34
N SER A 250 27.76 11.13 -12.42
CA SER A 250 26.68 11.91 -13.00
C SER A 250 25.50 11.02 -13.37
N VAL A 251 24.28 11.55 -13.17
CA VAL A 251 23.07 11.08 -13.85
C VAL A 251 23.37 11.01 -15.35
N SER A 252 23.15 9.86 -15.97
CA SER A 252 23.64 9.61 -17.33
C SER A 252 22.87 10.34 -18.41
N GLU A 253 21.65 10.84 -18.18
CA GLU A 253 21.00 11.82 -19.07
C GLU A 253 19.70 12.38 -18.42
N PRO A 254 19.39 13.67 -18.54
CA PRO A 254 18.11 14.21 -18.10
C PRO A 254 16.97 13.65 -18.98
N VAL A 255 15.90 13.15 -18.36
CA VAL A 255 14.68 12.76 -19.10
C VAL A 255 13.81 13.98 -19.31
N ASP A 256 13.60 14.35 -20.58
CA ASP A 256 12.63 15.37 -20.97
C ASP A 256 11.21 14.79 -20.81
N VAL A 257 10.50 15.28 -19.80
CA VAL A 257 9.09 14.91 -19.57
C VAL A 257 8.20 15.89 -20.31
N HIS A 258 7.68 15.48 -21.47
CA HIS A 258 6.67 16.23 -22.23
C HIS A 258 5.26 15.81 -21.81
N GLY A 259 4.45 16.73 -21.28
CA GLY A 259 3.06 16.45 -20.87
C GLY A 259 2.20 17.71 -20.79
N VAL A 260 0.89 17.55 -20.74
CA VAL A 260 -0.09 18.64 -20.61
C VAL A 260 -0.15 19.12 -19.15
N ALA A 261 -0.53 20.38 -18.92
CA ALA A 261 -0.73 20.89 -17.57
C ALA A 261 -1.76 20.04 -16.82
N GLY A 262 -1.44 19.61 -15.59
CA GLY A 262 -2.29 18.72 -14.79
C GLY A 262 -2.09 17.22 -15.03
N GLU A 263 -1.27 16.81 -15.99
CA GLU A 263 -0.94 15.39 -16.23
C GLU A 263 -0.01 14.86 -15.12
N VAL A 264 -0.30 13.64 -14.64
CA VAL A 264 0.61 12.85 -13.82
C VAL A 264 1.46 12.03 -14.77
N VAL A 265 2.78 12.17 -14.67
CA VAL A 265 3.71 11.31 -15.41
C VAL A 265 4.37 10.35 -14.45
N GLU A 266 4.29 9.07 -14.76
CA GLU A 266 4.95 8.00 -14.03
C GLU A 266 6.29 7.67 -14.69
N LEU A 267 7.35 7.67 -13.88
CA LEU A 267 8.69 7.28 -14.31
C LEU A 267 9.16 6.08 -13.50
N LEU A 268 9.52 5.01 -14.19
CA LEU A 268 10.22 3.87 -13.64
C LEU A 268 11.69 4.23 -13.42
N VAL A 269 12.15 4.07 -12.18
CA VAL A 269 13.56 4.22 -11.81
C VAL A 269 14.25 2.86 -11.94
N ARG A 270 15.28 2.77 -12.79
CA ARG A 270 16.08 1.57 -13.00
C ARG A 270 17.52 1.80 -12.57
N ARG A 271 18.10 0.83 -11.86
CA ARG A 271 19.52 0.80 -11.59
C ARG A 271 20.27 0.21 -12.78
N THR A 272 21.29 0.89 -13.28
CA THR A 272 22.20 0.39 -14.30
C THR A 272 23.64 0.36 -13.76
N PRO A 273 24.57 -0.38 -14.40
CA PRO A 273 25.99 -0.35 -14.02
C PRO A 273 26.63 1.06 -14.08
N GLU A 274 26.01 1.98 -14.82
CA GLU A 274 26.46 3.36 -15.04
C GLU A 274 25.78 4.38 -14.09
N GLY A 275 24.69 4.02 -13.40
CA GLY A 275 23.98 4.91 -12.48
C GLY A 275 22.48 4.61 -12.38
N VAL A 276 21.66 5.67 -12.35
CA VAL A 276 20.19 5.58 -12.34
C VAL A 276 19.66 6.01 -13.69
N ALA A 277 18.82 5.16 -14.30
CA ALA A 277 18.06 5.47 -15.51
C ALA A 277 16.60 5.70 -15.16
N LEU A 278 16.00 6.73 -15.77
CA LEU A 278 14.57 7.00 -15.67
C LEU A 278 13.91 6.59 -16.99
N GLN A 279 12.83 5.84 -16.91
CA GLN A 279 12.04 5.43 -18.06
C GLN A 279 10.60 5.85 -17.84
N ARG A 280 10.01 6.60 -18.76
CA ARG A 280 8.58 6.91 -18.72
C ARG A 280 7.77 5.62 -18.90
N LEU A 281 6.79 5.42 -18.02
CA LEU A 281 5.79 4.36 -18.14
C LEU A 281 4.69 4.78 -19.12
#